data_AF-A0A949HS57-F1
#
_entry.id   AF-A0A949HS57-F1
#
_cell.length_a   1.000
_cell.length_b   1.000
_cell.length_c   1.000
_cell.angle_alpha   90.00
_cell.angle_beta   90.00
_cell.angle_gamma   90.00
#
_symmetry.space_group_name_H-M   'P 1'
#
loop_
_entity.id
_entity.type
_entity.pdbx_description
1 polymer ?
#
loop_
_entity_poly.entity_id
_entity_poly.type
_entity_poly.pdbx_seq_one_letter_code
_entity_poly.pdbx_strand_id
1 'polypeptide(L)'
;MVVENLAAPAGVACEACHGPGSRHVADGGGAKFIINPGKNPDACFRCHLQVRAEFELPDHHPVIEGRMSCADCHDPHGGDIFKPADGGLAMARRNENCAQCHREQTRPFVFEHPAGREGCTVCHNPHGSVNRALLAEADDNLCLRCHAQTRTPAGQIFIGNVDHTPLLQMGDCWSCHTAIHGSDADPRLRY
;
A
#
# COMPACT_ATOMS: atom_id res chain seq x y z
N MET A 1 8.24 12.89 -5.67
CA MET A 1 7.54 12.75 -6.96
C MET A 1 6.06 12.84 -6.67
N VAL A 2 5.42 13.91 -7.12
CA VAL A 2 4.01 14.17 -6.87
C VAL A 2 3.23 13.24 -7.79
N VAL A 3 2.41 12.35 -7.22
CA VAL A 3 1.45 11.53 -7.99
C VAL A 3 0.32 12.43 -8.48
N GLU A 4 0.54 13.11 -9.60
CA GLU A 4 -0.49 13.90 -10.28
C GLU A 4 -1.30 13.00 -11.22
N ASN A 5 -2.62 13.01 -11.01
CA ASN A 5 -3.70 12.44 -11.85
C ASN A 5 -3.72 10.91 -12.06
N LEU A 6 -4.59 10.24 -11.30
CA LEU A 6 -5.02 8.86 -11.52
C LEU A 6 -6.10 8.69 -12.62
N ALA A 7 -6.54 9.77 -13.26
CA ALA A 7 -7.53 9.66 -14.32
C ALA A 7 -6.92 8.99 -15.57
N ALA A 8 -7.68 8.09 -16.21
CA ALA A 8 -7.30 7.56 -17.51
C ALA A 8 -7.00 8.73 -18.47
N PRO A 9 -5.88 8.70 -19.20
CA PRO A 9 -5.52 9.79 -20.11
C PRO A 9 -6.63 10.01 -21.14
N ALA A 10 -6.82 11.27 -21.56
CA ALA A 10 -7.77 11.60 -22.61
C ALA A 10 -7.51 10.72 -23.85
N GLY A 11 -8.49 9.90 -24.24
CA GLY A 11 -8.39 8.99 -25.40
C GLY A 11 -8.48 7.49 -25.11
N VAL A 12 -8.62 7.06 -23.85
CA VAL A 12 -8.92 5.64 -23.55
C VAL A 12 -10.40 5.35 -23.83
N ALA A 13 -10.67 4.62 -24.90
CA ALA A 13 -12.02 4.16 -25.25
C ALA A 13 -12.45 2.94 -24.43
N CYS A 14 -13.76 2.71 -24.30
CA CYS A 14 -14.34 1.59 -23.54
C CYS A 14 -13.71 0.23 -23.90
N GLU A 15 -13.42 0.02 -25.19
CA GLU A 15 -12.88 -1.23 -25.70
C GLU A 15 -11.45 -1.54 -25.21
N ALA A 16 -10.69 -0.54 -24.77
CA ALA A 16 -9.34 -0.72 -24.23
C ALA A 16 -9.34 -1.60 -22.98
N CYS A 17 -10.38 -1.44 -22.15
CA CYS A 17 -10.55 -2.17 -20.88
C CYS A 17 -11.58 -3.29 -20.98
N HIS A 18 -12.65 -3.09 -21.76
CA HIS A 18 -13.78 -4.02 -21.84
C HIS A 18 -13.76 -4.94 -23.06
N GLY A 19 -12.78 -4.82 -23.95
CA GLY A 19 -12.70 -5.64 -25.16
C GLY A 19 -13.55 -5.10 -26.32
N PRO A 20 -13.46 -5.73 -27.51
CA PRO A 20 -14.06 -5.21 -28.74
C PRO A 20 -15.59 -5.34 -28.76
N GLY A 21 -16.29 -4.21 -28.68
CA GLY A 21 -17.74 -4.13 -28.67
C GLY A 21 -18.38 -4.61 -29.98
N SER A 22 -17.73 -4.32 -31.12
CA SER A 22 -18.18 -4.79 -32.44
C SER A 22 -18.28 -6.33 -32.52
N ARG A 23 -17.32 -7.04 -31.92
CA ARG A 23 -17.32 -8.51 -31.88
C ARG A 23 -18.33 -9.05 -30.89
N HIS A 24 -18.52 -8.38 -29.75
CA HIS A 24 -19.58 -8.70 -28.81
C HIS A 24 -20.97 -8.63 -29.46
N VAL A 25 -21.25 -7.56 -30.22
CA VAL A 25 -22.52 -7.41 -30.94
C VAL A 25 -22.66 -8.47 -32.05
N ALA A 26 -21.60 -8.71 -32.84
CA ALA A 26 -21.63 -9.71 -33.91
C ALA A 26 -21.85 -11.16 -33.41
N ASP A 27 -21.47 -11.45 -32.16
CA ASP A 27 -21.65 -12.75 -31.49
C ASP A 27 -23.01 -12.85 -30.77
N GLY A 28 -23.92 -11.89 -30.98
CA GLY A 28 -25.26 -11.89 -30.38
C GLY A 28 -25.31 -11.37 -28.94
N GLY A 29 -24.29 -10.62 -28.49
CA GLY A 29 -24.27 -9.99 -27.17
C GLY A 29 -23.76 -10.89 -26.03
N GLY A 30 -23.05 -11.97 -26.35
CA GLY A 30 -22.44 -12.86 -25.36
C GLY A 30 -21.21 -12.25 -24.66
N ALA A 31 -20.80 -12.85 -23.53
CA ALA A 31 -19.65 -12.39 -22.74
C ALA A 31 -18.26 -12.72 -23.36
N LYS A 32 -18.22 -13.51 -24.43
CA LYS A 32 -16.99 -14.05 -25.03
C LYS A 32 -15.95 -13.00 -25.40
N PHE A 33 -16.40 -11.83 -25.84
CA PHE A 33 -15.53 -10.72 -26.26
C PHE A 33 -15.47 -9.57 -25.25
N ILE A 34 -16.12 -9.72 -24.09
CA ILE A 34 -16.14 -8.72 -23.04
C ILE A 34 -15.14 -9.10 -21.95
N ILE A 35 -14.31 -8.14 -21.59
CA ILE A 35 -13.38 -8.22 -20.47
C ILE A 35 -14.02 -7.50 -19.28
N ASN A 36 -13.97 -8.13 -18.11
CA ASN A 36 -14.28 -7.48 -16.84
C ASN A 36 -12.97 -7.14 -16.13
N PRO A 37 -12.53 -5.87 -16.12
CA PRO A 37 -11.32 -5.45 -15.42
C PRO A 37 -11.30 -5.80 -13.92
N GLY A 38 -12.46 -5.84 -13.26
CA GLY A 38 -12.57 -6.26 -11.86
C GLY A 38 -12.33 -7.75 -11.61
N LYS A 39 -12.15 -8.55 -12.66
CA LYS A 39 -11.79 -9.98 -12.58
C LYS A 39 -10.58 -10.34 -13.42
N ASN A 40 -10.00 -9.38 -14.12
CA ASN A 40 -8.89 -9.62 -15.04
C ASN A 40 -7.89 -8.46 -14.97
N PRO A 41 -6.77 -8.64 -14.26
CA PRO A 41 -5.75 -7.60 -14.12
C PRO A 41 -5.01 -7.31 -15.45
N ASP A 42 -5.08 -8.20 -16.45
CA ASP A 42 -4.47 -7.97 -17.77
C ASP A 42 -5.07 -6.75 -18.48
N ALA A 43 -6.33 -6.40 -18.18
CA ALA A 43 -6.94 -5.18 -18.70
C ALA A 43 -6.15 -3.93 -18.29
N CYS A 44 -5.61 -3.93 -17.06
CA CYS A 44 -4.82 -2.84 -16.50
C CYS A 44 -3.35 -2.94 -16.91
N PHE A 45 -2.77 -4.14 -16.86
CA PHE A 45 -1.35 -4.38 -17.12
C PHE A 45 -0.91 -4.11 -18.56
N ARG A 46 -1.84 -4.01 -19.52
CA ARG A 46 -1.52 -3.55 -20.88
C ARG A 46 -0.86 -2.18 -20.91
N CYS A 47 -1.25 -1.30 -19.98
CA CYS A 47 -0.73 0.06 -19.88
C CYS A 47 0.10 0.28 -18.62
N HIS A 48 -0.34 -0.27 -17.48
CA HIS A 48 0.34 -0.13 -16.18
C HIS A 48 1.46 -1.16 -16.01
N LEU A 49 2.45 -1.11 -16.91
CA LEU A 49 3.54 -2.09 -16.98
C LEU A 49 4.45 -2.06 -15.74
N GLN A 50 4.67 -0.88 -15.15
CA GLN A 50 5.43 -0.77 -13.91
C GLN A 50 4.69 -1.45 -12.75
N VAL A 51 3.39 -1.20 -12.62
CA VAL A 51 2.57 -1.84 -11.58
C VAL A 51 2.54 -3.35 -11.77
N ARG A 52 2.46 -3.84 -13.02
CA ARG A 52 2.63 -5.27 -13.32
C ARG A 52 3.95 -5.79 -12.78
N ALA A 53 5.06 -5.10 -13.04
CA ALA A 53 6.37 -5.52 -12.55
C ALA A 53 6.46 -5.51 -11.01
N GLU A 54 5.80 -4.57 -10.34
CA GLU A 54 5.70 -4.53 -8.88
C GLU A 54 4.96 -5.76 -8.33
N PHE A 55 3.85 -6.18 -8.96
CA PHE A 55 3.12 -7.39 -8.57
C PHE A 55 3.87 -8.70 -8.86
N GLU A 56 4.96 -8.68 -9.64
CA GLU A 56 5.82 -9.85 -9.87
C GLU A 56 6.94 -9.95 -8.82
N LEU A 57 7.04 -8.98 -7.90
CA LEU A 57 8.02 -9.01 -6.82
C LEU A 57 7.68 -10.09 -5.76
N PRO A 58 8.66 -10.56 -4.97
CA PRO A 58 8.46 -11.67 -4.03
C PRO A 58 7.34 -11.48 -3.02
N ASP A 59 7.11 -10.25 -2.56
CA ASP A 59 6.04 -9.90 -1.64
C ASP A 59 5.10 -8.93 -2.35
N HIS A 60 3.84 -9.34 -2.58
CA HIS A 60 2.84 -8.54 -3.27
C HIS A 60 1.44 -8.89 -2.76
N HIS A 61 0.51 -7.97 -2.96
CA HIS A 61 -0.91 -8.24 -2.78
C HIS A 61 -1.40 -9.21 -3.87
N PRO A 62 -2.23 -10.22 -3.58
CA PRO A 62 -2.47 -11.37 -4.47
C PRO A 62 -3.36 -11.11 -5.70
N VAL A 63 -3.01 -10.09 -6.49
CA VAL A 63 -3.69 -9.67 -7.72
C VAL A 63 -3.42 -10.64 -8.86
N ILE A 64 -2.16 -11.07 -9.04
CA ILE A 64 -1.79 -11.98 -10.14
C ILE A 64 -2.30 -13.40 -9.90
N GLU A 65 -2.50 -13.79 -8.64
CA GLU A 65 -3.16 -15.04 -8.24
C GLU A 65 -4.70 -14.96 -8.35
N GLY A 66 -5.25 -13.81 -8.71
CA GLY A 66 -6.70 -13.61 -8.92
C GLY A 66 -7.52 -13.66 -7.63
N ARG A 67 -6.90 -13.46 -6.46
CA ARG A 67 -7.62 -13.38 -5.16
C ARG A 67 -8.07 -11.97 -4.83
N MET A 68 -7.54 -10.99 -5.54
CA MET A 68 -7.98 -9.60 -5.50
C MET A 68 -7.81 -8.96 -6.87
N SER A 69 -8.41 -7.80 -7.04
CA SER A 69 -8.42 -7.04 -8.29
C SER A 69 -7.88 -5.63 -8.06
N CYS A 70 -7.42 -4.99 -9.14
CA CYS A 70 -7.08 -3.57 -9.11
C CYS A 70 -8.27 -2.72 -8.64
N ALA A 71 -9.50 -3.16 -8.97
CA ALA A 71 -10.74 -2.47 -8.67
C ALA A 71 -11.16 -2.55 -7.19
N ASP A 72 -10.53 -3.43 -6.41
CA ASP A 72 -10.76 -3.52 -4.96
C ASP A 72 -10.15 -2.31 -4.24
N CYS A 73 -9.18 -1.63 -4.87
CA CYS A 73 -8.55 -0.42 -4.34
C CYS A 73 -8.75 0.81 -5.22
N HIS A 74 -8.83 0.67 -6.55
CA HIS A 74 -8.92 1.76 -7.53
C HIS A 74 -10.28 1.82 -8.22
N ASP A 75 -10.80 3.01 -8.53
CA ASP A 75 -11.95 3.16 -9.42
C ASP A 75 -11.48 3.50 -10.85
N PRO A 76 -11.57 2.55 -11.81
CA PRO A 76 -11.14 2.77 -13.19
C PRO A 76 -12.05 3.73 -13.98
N HIS A 77 -13.21 4.13 -13.44
CA HIS A 77 -14.13 5.08 -14.08
C HIS A 77 -13.92 6.53 -13.64
N GLY A 78 -12.80 6.82 -12.96
CA GLY A 78 -12.40 8.18 -12.62
C GLY A 78 -12.83 8.65 -11.23
N GLY A 79 -13.34 7.74 -10.39
CA GLY A 79 -13.40 7.98 -8.96
C GLY A 79 -12.00 8.14 -8.38
N ASP A 80 -11.68 9.33 -7.88
CA ASP A 80 -10.41 9.54 -7.19
C ASP A 80 -10.47 8.87 -5.82
N ILE A 81 -9.76 7.76 -5.68
CA ILE A 81 -9.64 6.99 -4.43
C ILE A 81 -8.91 7.75 -3.33
N PHE A 82 -8.21 8.82 -3.68
CA PHE A 82 -7.50 9.69 -2.76
C PHE A 82 -8.26 10.97 -2.45
N LYS A 83 -9.34 11.26 -3.17
CA LYS A 83 -10.20 12.41 -2.90
C LYS A 83 -11.38 11.97 -2.05
N PRO A 84 -11.57 12.46 -0.82
CA PRO A 84 -12.70 12.08 0.02
C PRO A 84 -14.05 12.46 -0.61
N ALA A 85 -15.02 11.55 -0.52
CA ALA A 85 -16.34 11.70 -1.16
C ALA A 85 -17.19 12.83 -0.54
N ASP A 86 -16.85 13.25 0.68
CA ASP A 86 -17.58 14.18 1.54
C ASP A 86 -16.78 15.45 1.91
N GLY A 87 -15.59 15.65 1.32
CA GLY A 87 -14.71 16.76 1.67
C GLY A 87 -13.84 16.53 2.91
N GLY A 88 -13.71 15.30 3.40
CA GLY A 88 -12.76 14.92 4.45
C GLY A 88 -11.27 15.10 4.08
N LEU A 89 -10.36 14.50 4.86
CA LEU A 89 -8.92 14.55 4.57
C LEU A 89 -8.50 13.38 3.66
N ALA A 90 -7.76 13.67 2.58
CA ALA A 90 -7.28 12.68 1.61
C ALA A 90 -6.52 11.49 2.22
N MET A 91 -5.82 11.72 3.34
CA MET A 91 -5.10 10.65 4.06
C MET A 91 -6.03 9.73 4.87
N ALA A 92 -7.15 10.25 5.37
CA ALA A 92 -8.14 9.43 6.06
C ALA A 92 -8.76 8.40 5.08
N ARG A 93 -9.14 8.84 3.87
CA ARG A 93 -9.67 7.93 2.84
C ARG A 93 -8.66 6.90 2.34
N ARG A 94 -7.37 7.25 2.25
CA ARG A 94 -6.30 6.28 1.94
C ARG A 94 -6.22 5.18 2.98
N ASN A 95 -6.24 5.53 4.26
CA ASN A 95 -6.21 4.56 5.36
C ASN A 95 -7.51 3.74 5.42
N GLU A 96 -8.65 4.34 5.10
CA GLU A 96 -9.94 3.63 5.04
C GLU A 96 -9.93 2.48 4.02
N ASN A 97 -9.35 2.67 2.83
CA ASN A 97 -9.24 1.61 1.83
C ASN A 97 -8.44 0.40 2.37
N CYS A 98 -7.33 0.67 3.08
CA CYS A 98 -6.56 -0.38 3.74
C CYS A 98 -7.37 -1.06 4.86
N ALA A 99 -8.09 -0.27 5.67
CA ALA A 99 -8.87 -0.72 6.81
C ALA A 99 -10.05 -1.63 6.44
N GLN A 100 -10.52 -1.64 5.19
CA GLN A 100 -11.58 -2.55 4.74
C GLN A 100 -11.20 -4.02 4.99
N CYS A 101 -9.91 -4.34 4.80
CA CYS A 101 -9.33 -5.67 5.00
C CYS A 101 -8.39 -5.73 6.23
N HIS A 102 -7.55 -4.71 6.46
CA HIS A 102 -6.52 -4.69 7.52
C HIS A 102 -7.01 -4.10 8.85
N ARG A 103 -8.17 -4.57 9.31
CA ARG A 103 -8.88 -3.99 10.47
C ARG A 103 -8.06 -3.98 11.75
N GLU A 104 -7.30 -5.05 12.00
CA GLU A 104 -6.50 -5.18 13.21
C GLU A 104 -5.32 -4.20 13.24
N GLN A 105 -4.74 -3.88 12.08
CA GLN A 105 -3.64 -2.93 11.97
C GLN A 105 -4.13 -1.48 12.00
N THR A 106 -5.38 -1.23 11.62
CA THR A 106 -5.94 0.12 11.50
C THR A 106 -6.94 0.49 12.60
N ARG A 107 -7.21 -0.41 13.54
CA ARG A 107 -8.13 -0.11 14.63
C ARG A 107 -7.57 1.01 15.51
N PRO A 108 -8.43 1.72 16.27
CA PRO A 108 -7.96 2.65 17.27
C PRO A 108 -7.09 1.94 18.33
N PHE A 109 -5.98 2.58 18.70
CA PHE A 109 -5.07 2.13 19.75
C PHE A 109 -4.95 3.19 20.84
N VAL A 110 -4.72 2.79 22.10
CA VAL A 110 -4.41 3.73 23.19
C VAL A 110 -3.11 4.48 22.90
N PHE A 111 -2.10 3.76 22.41
CA PHE A 111 -0.82 4.28 21.98
C PHE A 111 -0.66 4.06 20.47
N GLU A 112 -1.13 5.04 19.69
CA GLU A 112 -0.98 5.03 18.24
C GLU A 112 0.49 5.22 17.83
N HIS A 113 0.93 4.51 16.78
CA HIS A 113 2.17 4.88 16.09
C HIS A 113 1.90 6.14 15.23
N PRO A 114 2.51 7.31 15.49
CA PRO A 114 2.15 8.56 14.82
C PRO A 114 2.24 8.50 13.29
N ALA A 115 3.23 7.77 12.74
CA ALA A 115 3.36 7.59 11.29
C ALA A 115 2.12 6.94 10.63
N GLY A 116 1.29 6.20 11.37
CA GLY A 116 0.03 5.66 10.83
C GLY A 116 -0.93 6.75 10.35
N ARG A 117 -0.85 7.96 10.92
CA ARG A 117 -1.65 9.13 10.51
C ARG A 117 -1.16 9.74 9.19
N GLU A 118 0.11 9.53 8.85
CA GLU A 118 0.70 10.01 7.59
C GLU A 118 0.34 9.11 6.40
N GLY A 119 -0.04 7.86 6.70
CA GLY A 119 -0.60 6.90 5.74
C GLY A 119 0.18 5.60 5.71
N CYS A 120 -0.51 4.49 5.42
CA CYS A 120 0.11 3.16 5.36
C CYS A 120 1.29 3.07 4.38
N THR A 121 1.26 3.87 3.30
CA THR A 121 2.27 3.87 2.24
C THR A 121 3.56 4.61 2.61
N VAL A 122 3.65 5.19 3.80
CA VAL A 122 4.93 5.67 4.34
C VAL A 122 5.88 4.49 4.59
N CYS A 123 5.31 3.33 4.96
CA CYS A 123 6.04 2.12 5.26
C CYS A 123 5.84 1.00 4.23
N HIS A 124 4.69 0.93 3.56
CA HIS A 124 4.34 -0.17 2.66
C HIS A 124 4.21 0.24 1.19
N ASN A 125 4.61 -0.66 0.29
CA ASN A 125 4.37 -0.60 -1.15
C ASN A 125 3.21 -1.53 -1.51
N PRO A 126 1.98 -1.02 -1.70
CA PRO A 126 0.78 -1.85 -1.81
C PRO A 126 0.73 -2.73 -3.06
N HIS A 127 1.50 -2.45 -4.11
CA HIS A 127 1.56 -3.33 -5.28
C HIS A 127 2.56 -4.47 -5.11
N GLY A 128 3.74 -4.17 -4.56
CA GLY A 128 4.73 -5.20 -4.25
C GLY A 128 6.06 -4.62 -3.78
N SER A 129 6.87 -5.48 -3.17
CA SER A 129 8.21 -5.16 -2.69
C SER A 129 9.13 -6.38 -2.76
N VAL A 130 10.42 -6.11 -2.86
CA VAL A 130 11.47 -7.12 -2.62
C VAL A 130 11.61 -7.44 -1.13
N ASN A 131 11.12 -6.54 -0.27
CA ASN A 131 11.15 -6.70 1.18
C ASN A 131 9.86 -7.37 1.64
N ARG A 132 9.97 -8.27 2.62
CA ARG A 132 8.84 -8.97 3.24
C ARG A 132 7.79 -7.98 3.76
N ALA A 133 6.53 -8.38 3.76
CA ALA A 133 5.39 -7.60 4.25
C ALA A 133 5.26 -6.24 3.53
N LEU A 134 5.55 -6.24 2.23
CA LEU A 134 5.45 -5.07 1.35
C LEU A 134 6.28 -3.87 1.81
N LEU A 135 7.35 -4.02 2.59
CA LEU A 135 8.03 -2.87 3.18
C LEU A 135 8.76 -2.03 2.12
N ALA A 136 8.68 -0.70 2.25
CA ALA A 136 9.30 0.26 1.34
C ALA A 136 10.83 0.27 1.43
N GLU A 137 11.39 -0.13 2.57
CA GLU A 137 12.81 -0.30 2.81
C GLU A 137 13.08 -1.62 3.53
N ALA A 138 14.31 -2.13 3.40
CA ALA A 138 14.73 -3.33 4.09
C ALA A 138 15.05 -3.06 5.56
N ASP A 139 14.65 -4.00 6.42
CA ASP A 139 15.07 -4.12 7.81
C ASP A 139 14.89 -2.82 8.63
N ASP A 140 15.84 -2.55 9.53
CA ASP A 140 15.81 -1.41 10.44
C ASP A 140 15.92 -0.06 9.73
N ASN A 141 16.38 -0.05 8.47
CA ASN A 141 16.50 1.20 7.72
C ASN A 141 15.16 1.89 7.59
N LEU A 142 14.06 1.14 7.49
CA LEU A 142 12.72 1.71 7.45
C LEU A 142 12.44 2.56 8.69
N CYS A 143 12.71 2.02 9.87
CA CYS A 143 12.48 2.69 11.15
C CYS A 143 13.40 3.90 11.30
N LEU A 144 14.66 3.76 10.90
CA LEU A 144 15.69 4.79 11.00
C LEU A 144 15.44 6.00 10.09
N ARG A 145 14.50 5.93 9.13
CA ARG A 145 14.07 7.11 8.36
C ARG A 145 13.46 8.20 9.24
N CYS A 146 12.84 7.80 10.35
CA CYS A 146 12.23 8.72 11.32
C CYS A 146 12.90 8.61 12.71
N HIS A 147 13.35 7.41 13.10
CA HIS A 147 13.96 7.11 14.39
C HIS A 147 15.50 7.17 14.35
N ALA A 148 16.08 8.26 13.86
CA ALA A 148 17.53 8.50 13.85
C ALA A 148 17.96 9.64 14.79
N GLN A 149 17.17 9.91 15.84
CA GLN A 149 17.16 11.22 16.51
C GLN A 149 18.50 11.66 17.12
N THR A 150 19.39 10.75 17.53
CA THR A 150 20.69 11.16 18.06
C THR A 150 21.76 10.13 17.79
N ARG A 151 22.72 10.48 16.90
CA ARG A 151 24.01 9.79 16.79
C ARG A 151 25.08 10.63 17.48
N THR A 152 25.70 10.10 18.53
CA THR A 152 26.80 10.80 19.20
C THR A 152 28.07 10.74 18.34
N PRO A 153 29.04 11.65 18.54
CA PRO A 153 30.35 11.55 17.87
C PRO A 153 31.09 10.24 18.15
N ALA A 154 30.76 9.56 19.26
CA ALA A 154 31.28 8.25 19.63
C ALA A 154 30.54 7.09 18.93
N GLY A 155 29.59 7.37 18.03
CA GLY A 155 28.85 6.37 17.27
C GLY A 155 27.66 5.75 17.99
N GLN A 156 27.26 6.27 19.16
CA GLN A 156 26.10 5.75 19.88
C GLN A 156 24.79 6.24 19.25
N ILE A 157 23.82 5.34 19.12
CA ILE A 157 22.50 5.60 18.54
C ILE A 157 21.49 5.63 19.68
N PHE A 158 20.92 6.81 19.94
CA PHE A 158 19.81 6.97 20.87
C PHE A 158 18.51 7.22 20.13
N ILE A 159 17.46 6.49 20.54
CA ILE A 159 16.08 6.69 20.10
C ILE A 159 15.29 7.05 21.36
N GLY A 160 14.82 8.30 21.43
CA GLY A 160 14.40 8.91 22.68
C GLY A 160 15.55 8.94 23.71
N ASN A 161 15.29 8.46 24.93
CA ASN A 161 16.28 8.42 26.03
C ASN A 161 16.94 7.04 26.20
N VAL A 162 16.83 6.14 25.21
CA VAL A 162 17.33 4.76 25.30
C VAL A 162 18.47 4.56 24.31
N ASP A 163 19.60 4.03 24.79
CA ASP A 163 20.74 3.65 23.96
C ASP A 163 20.41 2.37 23.17
N HIS A 164 20.24 2.52 21.86
CA HIS A 164 19.97 1.43 20.92
C HIS A 164 21.25 0.88 20.27
N THR A 165 22.43 1.46 20.54
CA THR A 165 23.71 0.96 20.02
C THR A 165 23.92 -0.53 20.29
N PRO A 166 23.73 -1.05 21.52
CA PRO A 166 23.84 -2.49 21.76
C PRO A 166 22.62 -3.24 21.24
N LEU A 167 21.44 -2.62 21.18
CA LEU A 167 20.18 -3.27 20.81
C LEU A 167 20.10 -3.58 19.32
N LEU A 168 20.63 -2.70 18.46
CA LEU A 168 20.72 -2.91 17.02
C LEU A 168 21.64 -4.08 16.64
N GLN A 169 22.52 -4.51 17.55
CA GLN A 169 23.33 -5.71 17.35
C GLN A 169 22.58 -7.01 17.73
N MET A 170 21.47 -6.89 18.47
CA MET A 170 20.72 -8.03 19.01
C MET A 170 19.60 -8.50 18.08
N GLY A 171 19.22 -7.72 17.07
CA GLY A 171 18.18 -8.08 16.12
C GLY A 171 17.55 -6.84 15.50
N ASP A 172 16.42 -7.08 14.83
CA ASP A 172 15.62 -6.05 14.20
C ASP A 172 14.80 -5.22 15.21
N CYS A 173 14.28 -4.08 14.76
CA CYS A 173 13.46 -3.19 15.57
C CYS A 173 12.21 -3.87 16.12
N TRP A 174 11.55 -4.72 15.32
CA TRP A 174 10.26 -5.32 15.66
C TRP A 174 10.36 -6.52 16.62
N SER A 175 11.56 -7.07 16.85
CA SER A 175 11.80 -8.07 17.90
C SER A 175 11.51 -7.53 19.30
N CYS A 176 11.77 -6.24 19.52
CA CYS A 176 11.41 -5.55 20.76
C CYS A 176 10.15 -4.70 20.61
N HIS A 177 9.91 -4.09 19.45
CA HIS A 177 8.74 -3.27 19.15
C HIS A 177 7.68 -4.09 18.41
N THR A 178 7.04 -5.02 19.12
CA THR A 178 6.18 -6.05 18.50
C THR A 178 4.85 -5.53 17.99
N ALA A 179 4.40 -4.35 18.43
CA ALA A 179 3.11 -3.76 18.10
C ALA A 179 3.28 -2.46 17.28
N ILE A 180 4.08 -2.49 16.21
CA ILE A 180 4.46 -1.31 15.41
C ILE A 180 3.30 -0.49 14.81
N HIS A 181 2.12 -1.09 14.63
CA HIS A 181 0.93 -0.41 14.10
C HIS A 181 0.18 0.39 15.19
N GLY A 182 0.51 0.15 16.46
CA GLY A 182 -0.14 0.71 17.64
C GLY A 182 -0.27 -0.33 18.75
N SER A 183 -0.28 0.12 20.00
CA SER A 183 -0.42 -0.73 21.19
C SER A 183 -1.49 -0.20 22.14
N ASP A 184 -2.17 -1.10 22.83
CA ASP A 184 -3.05 -0.75 23.95
C ASP A 184 -2.37 -0.89 25.32
N ALA A 185 -1.13 -1.40 25.34
CA ALA A 185 -0.44 -1.83 26.56
C ALA A 185 0.81 -0.99 26.88
N ASP A 186 1.61 -0.62 25.87
CA ASP A 186 2.89 0.07 26.06
C ASP A 186 3.07 1.23 25.06
N PRO A 187 3.39 2.47 25.52
CA PRO A 187 3.73 3.59 24.64
C PRO A 187 4.98 3.34 23.76
N ARG A 188 5.76 2.30 24.03
CA ARG A 188 6.88 1.83 23.18
C ARG A 188 6.43 0.83 22.12
N LEU A 189 5.13 0.67 21.88
CA LEU A 189 4.60 -0.16 20.79
C LEU A 189 4.99 -1.65 20.94
N ARG A 190 4.62 -2.19 22.09
CA ARG A 190 4.80 -3.60 22.46
C ARG A 190 3.47 -4.19 22.92
N TYR A 191 3.27 -5.49 22.73
CA TYR A 191 2.17 -6.23 23.37
C TYR A 191 2.50 -6.60 24.81
#